data_AF-A0A1F7WTE2-F1
#
_entry.id   AF-A0A1F7WTE2-F1
#
_cell.length_a   1.000
_cell.length_b   1.000
_cell.length_c   1.000
_cell.angle_alpha   90.00
_cell.angle_beta   90.00
_cell.angle_gamma   90.00
#
_symmetry.space_group_name_H-M   'P 1'
#
loop_
_entity.id
_entity.type
_entity.pdbx_description
1 polymer ?
#
loop_
_entity_poly.entity_id
_entity_poly.type
_entity_poly.pdbx_seq_one_letter_code
_entity_poly.pdbx_strand_id
1 'polypeptide(L)'
;MKTALFVNFTNQEFIGYWDGKGRTYPPGASEYMPDYLAQHYAKHLTNRELLRTTLDGTLIHKGGDKMTSPKKPEDTPLFMELFNKAYIPDDIDDIGNKRDDLDSLIGSANKNRADKIAKVEAKIKDAPPISSPRQAKPQEDENFAKPKGQDPIGPQVVLPADWNEIDEEEGSFQGKPVENVPAA
;
A
#
# COMPACT_ATOMS: atom_id res chain seq x y z
N MET A 1 -11.00 20.67 16.63
CA MET A 1 -10.81 19.21 16.56
C MET A 1 -9.64 18.98 15.63
N LYS A 2 -8.68 18.12 16.00
CA LYS A 2 -7.58 17.81 15.09
C LYS A 2 -8.09 16.93 13.96
N THR A 3 -7.67 17.23 12.75
CA THR A 3 -7.87 16.40 11.57
C THR A 3 -6.59 15.63 11.28
N ALA A 4 -6.72 14.51 10.57
CA ALA A 4 -5.60 13.77 10.05
C ALA A 4 -6.00 13.12 8.74
N LEU A 5 -5.01 12.84 7.91
CA LEU A 5 -5.18 12.14 6.66
C LEU A 5 -4.93 10.64 6.89
N PHE A 6 -5.97 9.84 6.71
CA PHE A 6 -5.85 8.40 6.63
C PHE A 6 -5.48 8.01 5.19
N VAL A 7 -4.54 7.08 5.04
CA VAL A 7 -4.10 6.56 3.74
C VAL A 7 -4.11 5.04 3.74
N ASN A 8 -4.86 4.44 2.82
CA ASN A 8 -4.72 3.02 2.52
C ASN A 8 -3.47 2.79 1.66
N PHE A 9 -2.32 2.61 2.31
CA PHE A 9 -1.04 2.40 1.60
C PHE A 9 -0.91 1.00 0.95
N THR A 10 -1.87 0.09 1.16
CA THR A 10 -1.77 -1.27 0.64
C THR A 10 -2.35 -1.39 -0.77
N ASN A 11 -1.97 -2.48 -1.46
CA ASN A 11 -2.50 -2.80 -2.79
C ASN A 11 -3.86 -3.53 -2.74
N GLN A 12 -4.51 -3.55 -1.57
CA GLN A 12 -5.77 -4.25 -1.34
C GLN A 12 -6.80 -3.29 -0.78
N GLU A 13 -8.06 -3.47 -1.16
CA GLU A 13 -9.16 -2.72 -0.54
C GLU A 13 -9.15 -2.96 0.96
N PHE A 14 -9.43 -1.91 1.75
CA PHE A 14 -9.53 -1.99 3.21
C PHE A 14 -10.93 -1.60 3.64
N ILE A 15 -11.57 -2.45 4.46
CA ILE A 15 -12.86 -2.15 5.05
C ILE A 15 -12.64 -1.83 6.52
N GLY A 16 -12.74 -0.55 6.86
CA GLY A 16 -12.63 -0.05 8.22
C GLY A 16 -14.01 0.08 8.87
N TYR A 17 -14.19 -0.52 10.04
CA TYR A 17 -15.43 -0.41 10.81
C TYR A 17 -15.28 0.60 11.94
N TRP A 18 -16.23 1.53 12.02
CA TRP A 18 -16.38 2.45 13.14
C TRP A 18 -17.86 2.55 13.51
N ASP A 19 -18.19 2.34 14.78
CA ASP A 19 -19.57 2.48 15.29
C ASP A 19 -20.59 1.64 14.47
N GLY A 20 -20.22 0.41 14.13
CA GLY A 20 -21.03 -0.51 13.30
C GLY A 20 -21.12 -0.14 11.81
N LYS A 21 -20.55 0.99 11.38
CA LYS A 21 -20.52 1.43 9.97
C LYS A 21 -19.19 1.03 9.32
N GLY A 22 -19.28 0.16 8.32
CA GLY A 22 -18.16 -0.18 7.45
C GLY A 22 -17.92 0.91 6.41
N ARG A 23 -16.67 1.34 6.26
CA ARG A 23 -16.21 2.20 5.17
C ARG A 23 -15.17 1.46 4.36
N THR A 24 -15.34 1.46 3.05
CA THR A 24 -14.42 0.80 2.12
C THR A 24 -13.46 1.84 1.53
N TYR A 25 -12.17 1.55 1.63
CA TYR A 25 -11.08 2.35 1.10
C TYR A 25 -10.38 1.57 0.00
N PRO A 26 -10.45 2.00 -1.27
CA PRO A 26 -9.70 1.34 -2.33
C PRO A 26 -8.18 1.43 -2.10
N PRO A 27 -7.39 0.60 -2.79
CA PRO A 27 -5.92 0.68 -2.74
C PRO A 27 -5.41 2.09 -3.04
N GLY A 28 -4.53 2.63 -2.21
CA GLY A 28 -3.98 3.98 -2.36
C GLY A 28 -4.94 5.12 -2.01
N ALA A 29 -6.17 4.83 -1.56
CA ALA A 29 -7.13 5.88 -1.20
C ALA A 29 -6.69 6.67 0.02
N SER A 30 -6.98 7.97 0.02
CA SER A 30 -6.69 8.86 1.13
C SER A 30 -7.91 9.70 1.49
N GLU A 31 -8.26 9.79 2.77
CA GLU A 31 -9.43 10.53 3.26
C GLU A 31 -9.08 11.36 4.50
N TYR A 32 -9.44 12.65 4.47
CA TYR A 32 -9.34 13.53 5.63
C TYR A 32 -10.50 13.24 6.60
N MET A 33 -10.16 13.02 7.86
CA MET A 33 -11.13 12.68 8.89
C MET A 33 -10.67 13.16 10.27
N PRO A 34 -11.52 13.09 11.31
CA PRO A 34 -11.10 13.39 12.66
C PRO A 34 -9.92 12.52 13.09
N ASP A 35 -8.97 13.11 13.82
CA ASP A 35 -7.73 12.46 14.26
C ASP A 35 -7.97 11.08 14.89
N TYR A 36 -8.88 10.98 15.86
CA TYR A 36 -9.20 9.72 16.52
C TYR A 36 -9.69 8.63 15.54
N LEU A 37 -10.39 9.02 14.48
CA LEU A 37 -10.93 8.10 13.48
C LEU A 37 -9.81 7.64 12.51
N ALA A 38 -8.94 8.58 12.12
CA ALA A 38 -7.77 8.26 11.31
C ALA A 38 -6.84 7.29 12.04
N GLN A 39 -6.54 7.54 13.32
CA GLN A 39 -5.74 6.64 14.15
C GLN A 39 -6.38 5.26 14.28
N HIS A 40 -7.70 5.20 14.46
CA HIS A 40 -8.44 3.95 14.55
C HIS A 40 -8.31 3.13 13.26
N TYR A 41 -8.60 3.71 12.10
CA TYR A 41 -8.47 3.01 10.83
C TYR A 41 -7.02 2.66 10.50
N ALA A 42 -6.06 3.53 10.78
CA ALA A 42 -4.63 3.25 10.61
C ALA A 42 -4.17 2.06 11.47
N LYS A 43 -4.64 1.96 12.72
CA LYS A 43 -4.37 0.82 13.61
C LYS A 43 -4.93 -0.48 13.03
N HIS A 44 -6.17 -0.47 12.56
CA HIS A 44 -6.79 -1.67 11.97
C HIS A 44 -6.13 -2.08 10.66
N LEU A 45 -5.78 -1.13 9.80
CA LEU A 45 -5.06 -1.40 8.55
C LEU A 45 -3.69 -2.01 8.84
N THR A 46 -2.97 -1.45 9.81
CA THR A 46 -1.66 -1.95 10.23
C THR A 46 -1.74 -3.36 10.78
N ASN A 47 -2.70 -3.64 11.65
CA ASN A 47 -2.93 -4.99 12.17
C ASN A 47 -3.21 -6.00 11.05
N ARG A 48 -4.01 -5.61 10.06
CA ARG A 48 -4.29 -6.46 8.92
C ARG A 48 -3.02 -6.77 8.12
N GLU A 49 -2.18 -5.76 7.88
CA GLU A 49 -0.93 -5.96 7.15
C GLU A 49 0.06 -6.84 7.92
N LEU A 50 0.15 -6.67 9.24
CA LEU A 50 0.97 -7.54 10.11
C LEU A 50 0.52 -9.00 10.11
N LEU A 51 -0.79 -9.25 9.99
CA LEU A 51 -1.39 -10.59 9.92
C LEU A 51 -1.43 -11.15 8.49
N ARG A 52 -0.92 -10.41 7.50
CA ARG A 52 -0.99 -10.83 6.12
C ARG A 52 -0.10 -12.04 5.88
N THR A 53 -0.65 -13.03 5.19
CA THR A 53 0.01 -14.29 4.86
C THR A 53 0.31 -14.40 3.36
N THR A 54 1.34 -15.18 3.02
CA THR A 54 1.62 -15.63 1.65
C THR A 54 0.67 -16.77 1.25
N LEU A 55 0.72 -17.18 -0.02
CA LEU A 55 -0.04 -18.34 -0.54
C LEU A 55 0.23 -19.62 0.27
N ASP A 56 1.42 -19.75 0.82
CA ASP A 56 1.86 -20.90 1.63
C ASP A 56 1.41 -20.79 3.11
N GLY A 57 0.62 -19.78 3.47
CA GLY A 57 0.13 -19.56 4.84
C GLY A 57 1.18 -18.99 5.80
N THR A 58 2.36 -18.62 5.31
CA THR A 58 3.42 -18.01 6.15
C THR A 58 3.17 -16.51 6.28
N LEU A 59 3.31 -15.96 7.50
CA LEU A 59 3.22 -14.51 7.71
C LEU A 59 4.30 -13.77 6.91
N ILE A 60 3.89 -12.72 6.20
CA ILE A 60 4.81 -11.82 5.48
C ILE A 60 5.78 -11.16 6.47
N HIS A 61 5.25 -10.75 7.62
CA HIS A 61 6.03 -10.21 8.73
C HIS A 61 6.28 -11.30 9.77
N LYS A 62 7.55 -11.69 9.95
CA LYS A 62 7.93 -12.69 10.96
C LYS A 62 7.53 -12.23 12.35
N GLY A 63 6.63 -12.96 13.00
CA GLY A 63 6.10 -12.61 14.32
C GLY A 63 5.09 -11.46 14.31
N GLY A 64 4.53 -11.11 13.14
CA GLY A 64 3.55 -10.03 13.00
C GLY A 64 2.31 -10.24 13.87
N ASP A 65 1.92 -11.50 14.09
CA ASP A 65 0.84 -11.92 15.02
C ASP A 65 1.04 -11.39 16.44
N LYS A 66 2.28 -11.46 16.96
CA LYS A 66 2.64 -10.98 18.31
C LYS A 66 2.78 -9.46 18.40
N MET A 67 2.83 -8.79 17.25
CA MET A 67 3.05 -7.35 17.13
C MET A 67 1.76 -6.60 16.80
N THR A 68 0.62 -7.30 16.72
CA THR A 68 -0.69 -6.69 16.50
C THR A 68 -1.20 -5.99 17.75
N SER A 69 -1.86 -4.85 17.56
CA SER A 69 -2.52 -4.06 18.60
C SER A 69 -1.65 -3.79 19.85
N PRO A 70 -0.45 -3.20 19.72
CA PRO A 70 0.31 -2.79 20.88
C PRO A 70 -0.47 -1.72 21.67
N LYS A 71 -0.17 -1.61 22.97
CA LYS A 71 -0.77 -0.57 23.83
C LYS A 71 -0.34 0.81 23.35
N LYS A 72 0.93 0.96 22.97
CA LYS A 72 1.45 2.15 22.31
C LYS A 72 2.06 1.74 20.97
N PRO A 73 1.86 2.52 19.89
CA PRO A 73 2.54 2.27 18.62
C PRO A 73 4.06 2.17 18.77
N GLU A 74 4.64 2.92 19.71
CA GLU A 74 6.06 2.98 20.06
C GLU A 74 6.63 1.64 20.60
N ASP A 75 5.77 0.78 21.14
CA ASP A 75 6.21 -0.49 21.75
C ASP A 75 6.70 -1.48 20.67
N THR A 76 6.24 -1.33 19.43
CA THR A 76 6.61 -2.19 18.30
C THR A 76 7.07 -1.34 17.11
N PRO A 77 8.38 -1.32 16.80
CA PRO A 77 8.92 -0.53 15.71
C PRO A 77 8.23 -0.79 14.37
N LEU A 78 7.98 -2.06 14.05
CA LEU A 78 7.31 -2.47 12.82
C LEU A 78 5.86 -1.97 12.75
N PHE A 79 5.16 -2.00 13.88
CA PHE A 79 3.79 -1.46 13.95
C PHE A 79 3.82 0.05 13.70
N MET A 80 4.73 0.77 14.36
CA MET A 80 4.87 2.22 14.18
C MET A 80 5.21 2.61 12.74
N GLU A 81 6.08 1.87 12.07
CA GLU A 81 6.43 2.11 10.66
C GLU A 81 5.22 1.99 9.72
N LEU A 82 4.42 0.93 9.89
CA LEU A 82 3.21 0.72 9.09
C LEU A 82 2.11 1.72 9.46
N PHE A 83 2.00 2.04 10.74
CA PHE A 83 1.05 3.03 11.25
C PHE A 83 1.33 4.41 10.65
N ASN A 84 2.59 4.86 10.65
CA ASN A 84 3.00 6.14 10.08
C ASN A 84 2.80 6.24 8.56
N LYS A 85 2.68 5.10 7.86
CA LYS A 85 2.29 5.08 6.43
C LYS A 85 0.79 5.27 6.24
N ALA A 86 -0.02 4.81 7.19
CA ALA A 86 -1.47 4.91 7.15
C ALA A 86 -2.02 6.19 7.79
N TYR A 87 -1.28 6.80 8.71
CA TYR A 87 -1.68 7.97 9.46
C TYR A 87 -0.71 9.11 9.21
N ILE A 88 -1.23 10.19 8.64
CA ILE A 88 -0.50 11.44 8.42
C ILE A 88 -1.22 12.52 9.25
N PRO A 89 -0.61 13.04 10.32
CA PRO A 89 -1.21 14.13 11.07
C PRO A 89 -1.35 15.37 10.18
N ASP A 90 -2.49 16.04 10.25
CA ASP A 90 -2.72 17.32 9.59
C ASP A 90 -2.08 18.43 10.44
N ASP A 91 -0.77 18.32 10.66
CA ASP A 91 0.01 19.35 11.30
C ASP A 91 0.30 20.42 10.24
N ILE A 92 -0.65 21.35 10.08
CA ILE A 92 -0.47 22.60 9.32
C ILE A 92 0.76 23.38 9.84
N ASP A 93 1.30 23.02 11.02
CA ASP A 93 2.48 23.62 11.64
C ASP A 93 3.83 22.91 11.33
N ASP A 94 3.87 21.69 10.77
CA ASP A 94 5.12 20.88 10.68
C ASP A 94 5.58 20.55 9.24
N ILE A 95 4.96 21.14 8.21
CA ILE A 95 5.42 21.08 6.80
C ILE A 95 6.69 21.95 6.57
N GLY A 96 7.34 22.41 7.64
CA GLY A 96 8.59 23.17 7.58
C GLY A 96 9.87 22.32 7.56
N ASN A 97 9.86 21.08 8.05
CA ASN A 97 11.11 20.43 8.47
C ASN A 97 11.58 19.20 7.67
N LYS A 98 10.83 18.69 6.68
CA LYS A 98 11.19 17.45 5.96
C LYS A 98 11.41 17.58 4.45
N ARG A 99 11.22 18.77 3.86
CA ARG A 99 11.48 18.98 2.43
C ARG A 99 12.96 19.24 2.10
N ASP A 100 13.73 19.74 3.06
CA ASP A 100 15.12 20.14 2.82
C ASP A 100 16.05 18.96 2.51
N ASP A 101 15.78 17.77 3.05
CA ASP A 101 16.64 16.60 2.83
C ASP A 101 16.54 16.05 1.40
N LEU A 102 15.36 16.14 0.75
CA LEU A 102 15.18 15.61 -0.60
C LEU A 102 15.85 16.51 -1.65
N ASP A 103 15.69 17.83 -1.52
CA ASP A 103 16.34 18.80 -2.41
C ASP A 103 17.87 18.81 -2.23
N SER A 104 18.37 18.60 -1.01
CA SER A 104 19.80 18.46 -0.75
C SER A 104 20.39 17.18 -1.39
N LEU A 105 19.64 16.07 -1.39
CA LEU A 105 20.04 14.84 -2.08
C LEU A 105 20.08 15.01 -3.61
N ILE A 106 19.08 15.69 -4.18
CA ILE A 106 18.99 15.96 -5.63
C ILE A 106 20.14 16.89 -6.06
N GLY A 107 20.42 17.94 -5.28
CA GLY A 107 21.54 18.85 -5.53
C GLY A 107 22.90 18.15 -5.49
N SER A 108 23.08 17.19 -4.58
CA SER A 108 24.32 16.41 -4.45
C SER A 108 24.52 15.43 -5.62
N ALA A 109 23.44 14.78 -6.08
CA ALA A 109 23.50 13.87 -7.23
C ALA A 109 23.83 14.61 -8.55
N ASN A 110 23.30 15.81 -8.73
CA ASN A 110 23.54 16.60 -9.94
C ASN A 110 24.96 17.20 -10.01
N LYS A 111 25.54 17.61 -8.88
CA LYS A 111 26.95 18.08 -8.83
C LYS A 111 27.93 17.01 -9.31
N ASN A 112 27.76 15.76 -8.87
CA ASN A 112 28.64 14.64 -9.26
C ASN A 112 28.54 14.25 -10.75
N ARG A 113 27.49 14.66 -11.47
CA ARG A 113 27.31 14.36 -12.89
C ARG A 113 28.01 15.39 -13.78
N ALA A 114 28.06 16.66 -13.37
CA ALA A 114 28.75 17.72 -14.10
C ALA A 114 30.27 17.47 -14.18
N ASP A 115 30.90 17.02 -13.09
CA ASP A 115 32.34 16.74 -13.05
C ASP A 115 32.76 15.57 -13.96
N LYS A 116 31.85 14.62 -14.21
CA LYS A 116 32.12 13.48 -15.10
C LYS A 116 32.02 13.85 -16.58
N ILE A 117 31.14 14.77 -16.96
CA ILE A 117 30.95 15.20 -18.37
C ILE A 117 32.16 16.04 -18.83
N ALA A 118 32.64 16.96 -17.97
CA ALA A 118 33.81 17.78 -18.28
C ALA A 118 35.10 16.95 -18.52
N LYS A 119 35.22 15.78 -17.88
CA LYS A 119 36.37 14.89 -18.03
C LYS A 119 36.31 14.03 -19.30
N VAL A 120 35.12 13.84 -19.88
CA VAL A 120 34.93 13.08 -21.13
C VAL A 120 35.08 13.97 -22.36
N GLU A 121 34.62 15.23 -22.31
CA GLU A 121 34.77 16.19 -23.43
C GLU A 121 36.23 16.58 -23.73
N ALA A 122 37.13 16.47 -22.75
CA ALA A 122 38.56 16.68 -22.97
C ALA A 122 39.23 15.55 -23.80
N LYS A 123 38.57 14.39 -23.97
CA LYS A 123 39.15 13.20 -24.62
C LYS A 123 38.68 12.97 -26.07
N ILE A 124 37.73 13.76 -26.57
CA ILE A 124 37.10 13.56 -27.90
C ILE A 124 37.71 14.47 -29.00
N LYS A 125 38.60 15.41 -28.67
CA LYS A 125 39.15 16.38 -29.65
C LYS A 125 40.23 15.85 -30.60
N ASP A 126 40.62 14.56 -30.52
CA ASP A 126 41.69 13.97 -31.36
C ASP A 126 41.21 12.89 -32.36
N ALA A 127 39.90 12.72 -32.59
CA ALA A 127 39.40 11.74 -33.56
C ALA A 127 38.98 12.41 -34.90
N PRO A 128 39.50 11.95 -36.06
CA PRO A 128 39.14 12.51 -37.37
C PRO A 128 37.71 12.13 -37.81
N PRO A 129 37.07 12.95 -38.67
CA PRO A 129 35.65 12.84 -38.99
C PRO A 129 35.36 11.68 -39.94
N ILE A 130 34.43 10.81 -39.54
CA ILE A 130 33.89 9.74 -40.40
C ILE A 130 32.75 10.34 -41.25
N SER A 131 32.93 10.30 -42.57
CA SER A 131 31.95 10.70 -43.58
C SER A 131 30.69 9.83 -43.53
N SER A 132 29.51 10.46 -43.52
CA SER A 132 28.24 9.86 -43.97
C SER A 132 28.17 9.86 -45.52
N PRO A 133 27.15 9.32 -46.23
CA PRO A 133 25.93 8.60 -45.80
C PRO A 133 25.61 7.32 -46.65
N ARG A 134 24.66 6.46 -46.21
CA ARG A 134 23.95 5.57 -47.13
C ARG A 134 22.45 5.58 -46.83
N GLN A 135 21.70 6.25 -47.70
CA GLN A 135 20.24 6.18 -47.77
C GLN A 135 19.84 4.79 -48.29
N ALA A 136 18.87 4.15 -47.63
CA ALA A 136 18.11 3.04 -48.18
C ALA A 136 16.62 3.43 -48.16
N LYS A 137 16.00 3.30 -49.33
CA LYS A 137 14.58 3.53 -49.60
C LYS A 137 13.67 2.50 -48.90
N PRO A 138 12.37 2.81 -48.76
CA PRO A 138 11.39 1.94 -48.11
C PRO A 138 10.93 0.83 -49.07
N GLN A 139 10.84 -0.41 -48.57
CA GLN A 139 10.04 -1.46 -49.19
C GLN A 139 8.71 -1.57 -48.45
N GLU A 140 7.64 -1.30 -49.19
CA GLU A 140 6.27 -1.65 -48.87
C GLU A 140 6.14 -3.17 -49.01
N ASP A 141 5.67 -3.84 -47.97
CA ASP A 141 5.07 -5.16 -48.10
C ASP A 141 3.77 -5.17 -47.32
N GLU A 142 2.69 -5.26 -48.09
CA GLU A 142 1.34 -5.55 -47.65
C GLU A 142 1.31 -6.86 -46.85
N ASN A 143 0.81 -6.82 -45.62
CA ASN A 143 0.19 -7.99 -45.00
C ASN A 143 -0.85 -7.56 -43.98
N PHE A 144 -2.00 -7.15 -44.52
CA PHE A 144 -3.23 -6.94 -43.77
C PHE A 144 -3.88 -8.30 -43.49
N ALA A 145 -3.41 -8.99 -42.44
CA ALA A 145 -4.06 -10.17 -41.90
C ALA A 145 -4.79 -9.82 -40.61
N LYS A 146 -6.12 -9.68 -40.68
CA LYS A 146 -7.01 -9.65 -39.51
C LYS A 146 -6.97 -11.01 -38.79
N PRO A 147 -6.66 -11.09 -37.49
CA PRO A 147 -7.08 -12.22 -36.69
C PRO A 147 -8.53 -12.01 -36.22
N LYS A 148 -9.40 -12.95 -36.61
CA LYS A 148 -10.70 -13.19 -35.99
C LYS A 148 -10.49 -13.69 -34.56
N GLY A 149 -11.27 -13.13 -33.64
CA GLY A 149 -11.85 -13.82 -32.49
C GLY A 149 -10.90 -14.45 -31.47
N GLN A 150 -10.73 -13.78 -30.33
CA GLN A 150 -10.69 -14.43 -29.01
C GLN A 150 -10.84 -13.33 -27.95
N ASP A 151 -12.03 -13.26 -27.35
CA ASP A 151 -12.26 -12.48 -26.15
C ASP A 151 -11.30 -12.97 -25.04
N PRO A 152 -10.57 -12.07 -24.35
CA PRO A 152 -9.82 -12.49 -23.17
C PRO A 152 -10.83 -12.85 -22.08
N ILE A 153 -10.96 -14.15 -21.85
CA ILE A 153 -11.59 -14.75 -20.68
C ILE A 153 -10.96 -14.06 -19.45
N GLY A 154 -11.73 -13.18 -18.81
CA GLY A 154 -11.39 -12.65 -17.50
C GLY A 154 -11.22 -13.80 -16.49
N PRO A 155 -10.46 -13.59 -15.41
CA PRO A 155 -10.23 -14.63 -14.42
C PRO A 155 -11.58 -15.15 -13.92
N GLN A 156 -11.85 -16.43 -14.20
CA GLN A 156 -13.02 -17.12 -13.67
C GLN A 156 -12.86 -17.21 -12.15
N VAL A 157 -13.69 -16.47 -11.44
CA VAL A 157 -13.90 -16.67 -10.00
C VAL A 157 -14.66 -17.99 -9.87
N VAL A 158 -13.92 -19.07 -9.63
CA VAL A 158 -14.51 -20.33 -9.17
C VAL A 158 -14.95 -20.11 -7.73
N LEU A 159 -16.24 -19.81 -7.55
CA LEU A 159 -16.88 -19.82 -6.24
C LEU A 159 -16.93 -21.28 -5.74
N PRO A 160 -16.41 -21.60 -4.55
CA PRO A 160 -16.69 -22.89 -3.92
C PRO A 160 -18.19 -23.01 -3.59
N ALA A 161 -18.76 -24.17 -3.86
CA ALA A 161 -20.20 -24.45 -3.87
C ALA A 161 -20.84 -24.69 -2.49
N ASP A 162 -20.28 -24.18 -1.40
CA ASP A 162 -20.67 -24.58 -0.02
C ASP A 162 -21.01 -23.40 0.91
N TRP A 163 -21.80 -22.43 0.45
CA TRP A 163 -22.32 -21.34 1.32
C TRP A 163 -23.81 -21.06 1.14
N ASN A 164 -24.58 -22.04 0.67
CA ASN A 164 -26.04 -22.02 0.72
C ASN A 164 -26.53 -23.16 1.62
N GLU A 165 -26.42 -22.98 2.94
CA GLU A 165 -27.27 -23.61 3.97
C GLU A 165 -26.73 -23.20 5.35
N ILE A 166 -27.19 -22.05 5.86
CA ILE A 166 -27.31 -21.85 7.31
C ILE A 166 -28.72 -21.33 7.55
N ASP A 167 -29.60 -22.33 7.66
CA ASP A 167 -30.75 -22.45 8.54
C ASP A 167 -31.08 -21.20 9.38
N GLU A 168 -32.23 -20.59 9.05
CA GLU A 168 -33.01 -19.78 9.97
C GLU A 168 -33.64 -20.71 11.02
N GLU A 169 -32.89 -21.07 12.07
CA GLU A 169 -33.51 -21.53 13.31
C GLU A 169 -33.24 -20.54 14.45
N GLU A 170 -34.33 -19.90 14.85
CA GLU A 170 -34.45 -19.15 16.08
C GLU A 170 -34.10 -20.01 17.29
N GLY A 171 -33.06 -19.61 18.03
CA GLY A 171 -32.66 -20.24 19.29
C GLY A 171 -32.45 -19.20 20.38
N SER A 172 -33.53 -18.56 20.80
CA SER A 172 -33.56 -17.55 21.87
C SER A 172 -33.01 -18.10 23.20
N PHE A 173 -31.80 -17.64 23.51
CA PHE A 173 -31.20 -17.34 24.80
C PHE A 173 -32.07 -17.56 26.06
N GLN A 174 -32.02 -18.76 26.67
CA GLN A 174 -32.43 -18.96 28.06
C GLN A 174 -31.25 -18.65 28.99
N GLY A 175 -31.32 -17.48 29.62
CA GLY A 175 -30.40 -17.07 30.69
C GLY A 175 -30.47 -17.99 31.90
N LYS A 176 -29.30 -18.47 32.34
CA LYS A 176 -29.15 -19.15 33.64
C LYS A 176 -28.79 -18.09 34.70
N PRO A 177 -29.49 -18.03 35.85
CA PRO A 177 -29.12 -17.15 36.94
C PRO A 177 -27.84 -17.65 37.63
N VAL A 178 -26.96 -16.71 37.98
CA VAL A 178 -25.72 -16.96 38.71
C VAL A 178 -26.06 -17.28 40.16
N GLU A 179 -25.85 -18.53 40.58
CA GLU A 179 -25.88 -18.91 41.99
C GLU A 179 -24.74 -18.23 42.74
N ASN A 180 -25.13 -17.64 43.86
CA ASN A 180 -24.31 -16.93 44.81
C ASN A 180 -23.68 -17.94 45.80
N VAL A 181 -22.77 -17.44 46.65
CA VAL A 181 -22.26 -18.06 47.90
C VAL A 181 -21.10 -19.09 47.68
N PRO A 182 -20.06 -19.20 48.56
CA PRO A 182 -19.98 -18.68 49.93
C PRO A 182 -18.76 -17.84 50.32
N ALA A 183 -19.00 -16.96 51.30
CA ALA A 183 -17.99 -16.51 52.24
C ALA A 183 -17.74 -17.61 53.27
N ALA A 184 -16.47 -17.93 53.49
CA ALA A 184 -15.94 -18.70 54.61
C ALA A 184 -14.69 -18.00 55.12
#